data_AF-A0A7V9GXE1-F1
#
_entry.id   AF-A0A7V9GXE1-F1
#
_cell.length_a   1.000
_cell.length_b   1.000
_cell.length_c   1.000
_cell.angle_alpha   90.00
_cell.angle_beta   90.00
_cell.angle_gamma   90.00
#
_symmetry.space_group_name_H-M   'P 1'
#
loop_
_entity.id
_entity.type
_entity.pdbx_description
1 polymer ?
#
loop_
_entity_poly.entity_id
_entity_poly.type
_entity_poly.pdbx_seq_one_letter_code
_entity_poly.pdbx_strand_id
1 'polypeptide(L)'
;MLVYRSQTFATASIGTLAIGFTIPSIALFGLLVPILGTGLPVGFPVLTMYGLLPILRNTIVGLNSVDKATLDAARGIGMGRLRMLWQIEMPLA
;
A
#
# COMPACT_ATOMS: atom_id res chain seq x y z
N MET A 1 -16.16 10.84 7.71
CA MET A 1 -16.47 11.14 6.30
C MET A 1 -15.23 11.59 5.51
N LEU A 2 -14.08 10.87 5.61
CA LEU A 2 -12.80 11.30 4.98
C LEU A 2 -12.01 10.21 4.24
N VAL A 3 -12.50 8.96 4.21
CA VAL A 3 -11.67 7.79 3.82
C VAL A 3 -12.04 7.18 2.47
N TYR A 4 -13.22 7.49 1.91
CA TYR A 4 -13.66 6.91 0.62
C TYR A 4 -13.29 7.76 -0.60
N ARG A 5 -12.54 8.86 -0.39
CA ARG A 5 -12.37 9.92 -1.40
C ARG A 5 -10.93 10.38 -1.57
N SER A 6 -9.95 9.55 -1.27
CA SER A 6 -8.56 9.96 -1.46
C SER A 6 -7.87 9.20 -2.58
N GLN A 7 -8.44 9.37 -3.77
CA GLN A 7 -7.67 9.33 -5.01
C GLN A 7 -6.43 10.24 -4.88
N THR A 8 -6.49 11.30 -4.06
CA THR A 8 -5.37 12.20 -3.74
C THR A 8 -4.30 11.60 -2.82
N PHE A 9 -4.63 10.78 -1.80
CA PHE A 9 -3.64 10.05 -1.00
C PHE A 9 -3.07 8.88 -1.80
N ALA A 10 -3.88 8.18 -2.59
CA ALA A 10 -3.36 7.20 -3.55
C ALA A 10 -2.39 7.88 -4.53
N THR A 11 -2.74 9.05 -5.08
CA THR A 11 -1.88 9.80 -6.02
C THR A 11 -0.66 10.42 -5.32
N ALA A 12 -0.79 10.89 -4.08
CA ALA A 12 0.32 11.43 -3.29
C ALA A 12 1.28 10.33 -2.84
N SER A 13 0.78 9.16 -2.43
CA SER A 13 1.59 7.97 -2.17
C SER A 13 2.26 7.50 -3.45
N ILE A 14 1.53 7.33 -4.56
CA ILE A 14 2.12 6.94 -5.85
C ILE A 14 3.18 7.95 -6.32
N GLY A 15 2.93 9.26 -6.18
CA GLY A 15 3.88 10.32 -6.54
C GLY A 15 5.12 10.33 -5.64
N THR A 16 4.97 10.12 -4.33
CA THR A 16 6.09 10.05 -3.38
C THR A 16 6.93 8.78 -3.61
N LEU A 17 6.26 7.64 -3.85
CA LEU A 17 6.96 6.41 -4.22
C LEU A 17 7.66 6.59 -5.57
N ALA A 18 7.03 7.17 -6.58
CA ALA A 18 7.65 7.42 -7.88
C ALA A 18 8.95 8.25 -7.78
N ILE A 19 8.99 9.24 -6.90
CA ILE A 19 10.23 9.99 -6.58
C ILE A 19 11.26 9.07 -5.92
N GLY A 20 10.86 8.24 -4.95
CA GLY A 20 11.73 7.25 -4.31
C GLY A 20 12.28 6.17 -5.25
N PHE A 21 11.55 5.82 -6.32
CA PHE A 21 11.95 4.87 -7.37
C PHE A 21 12.83 5.48 -8.46
N THR A 22 13.14 6.78 -8.42
CA THR A 22 14.05 7.39 -9.41
C THR A 22 15.47 6.86 -9.31
N ILE A 23 15.88 6.37 -8.13
CA ILE A 23 17.18 5.73 -7.93
C ILE A 23 17.05 4.27 -8.37
N PRO A 24 17.66 3.85 -9.50
CA PRO A 24 17.58 2.47 -9.96
C PRO A 24 18.22 1.51 -8.95
N SER A 25 17.71 0.29 -8.88
CA SER A 25 18.07 -0.69 -7.85
C SER A 25 19.58 -0.97 -7.84
N ILE A 26 20.20 -1.06 -9.02
CA ILE A 26 21.65 -1.21 -9.20
C ILE A 26 22.45 -0.08 -8.56
N ALA A 27 22.00 1.18 -8.70
CA ALA A 27 22.68 2.32 -8.10
C ALA A 27 22.52 2.34 -6.57
N LEU A 28 21.32 2.01 -6.08
CA LEU A 28 21.05 1.91 -4.64
C LEU A 28 21.89 0.81 -3.98
N PHE A 29 22.03 -0.35 -4.64
CA PHE A 29 22.94 -1.41 -4.21
C PHE A 29 24.39 -0.91 -4.12
N GLY A 30 24.89 -0.22 -5.15
CA GLY A 30 26.24 0.35 -5.15
C GLY A 30 26.51 1.33 -4.00
N LEU A 31 25.50 2.08 -3.57
CA LEU A 31 25.60 3.00 -2.43
C LEU A 31 25.52 2.31 -1.07
N LEU A 32 24.69 1.27 -0.95
CA LEU A 32 24.46 0.58 0.32
C LEU A 32 25.54 -0.44 0.66
N VAL A 33 26.14 -1.09 -0.34
CA VAL A 33 27.14 -2.16 -0.11
C VAL A 33 28.36 -1.69 0.71
N PRO A 34 28.97 -0.53 0.45
CA PRO A 34 30.10 -0.05 1.25
C PRO A 34 29.76 0.22 2.72
N ILE A 35 28.48 0.50 3.03
CA ILE A 35 28.02 0.91 4.36
C ILE A 35 27.47 -0.29 5.14
N LEU A 36 26.66 -1.13 4.49
CA LEU A 36 25.91 -2.23 5.10
C LEU A 36 26.50 -3.62 4.76
N GLY A 37 27.47 -3.71 3.86
CA GLY A 37 28.06 -4.99 3.42
C GLY A 37 27.24 -5.67 2.32
N THR A 38 27.23 -7.00 2.27
CA THR A 38 26.51 -7.77 1.23
C THR A 38 25.47 -8.72 1.83
N GLY A 39 24.56 -9.23 1.01
CA GLY A 39 23.54 -10.20 1.45
C GLY A 39 22.33 -9.52 2.09
N LEU A 40 21.82 -10.09 3.18
CA LEU A 40 20.58 -9.62 3.83
C LEU A 40 20.57 -8.16 4.26
N PRO A 41 21.65 -7.58 4.85
CA PRO A 41 21.64 -6.19 5.30
C PRO A 41 21.36 -5.17 4.18
N VAL A 42 21.81 -5.45 2.95
CA VAL A 42 21.50 -4.60 1.78
C VAL A 42 20.25 -5.08 1.05
N GLY A 43 20.06 -6.39 0.92
CA GLY A 43 18.93 -6.95 0.19
C GLY A 43 17.58 -6.61 0.82
N PHE A 44 17.48 -6.67 2.15
CA PHE A 44 16.20 -6.43 2.85
C PHE A 44 15.67 -5.00 2.69
N PRO A 45 16.46 -3.92 2.91
CA PRO A 45 16.01 -2.56 2.65
C PRO A 45 15.60 -2.32 1.20
N VAL A 46 16.38 -2.83 0.24
CA VAL A 46 16.08 -2.66 -1.19
C VAL A 46 14.78 -3.39 -1.54
N LEU A 47 14.64 -4.65 -1.15
CA LEU A 47 13.41 -5.42 -1.41
C LEU A 47 12.18 -4.78 -0.75
N THR A 48 12.32 -4.26 0.48
CA THR A 48 11.21 -3.61 1.19
C THR A 48 10.78 -2.33 0.49
N MET A 49 11.74 -1.47 0.13
CA MET A 49 11.46 -0.22 -0.60
C MET A 49 10.75 -0.51 -1.93
N TYR A 50 11.26 -1.50 -2.67
CA TYR A 50 10.74 -1.83 -3.98
C TYR A 50 9.40 -2.59 -3.93
N GLY A 51 9.19 -3.40 -2.89
CA GLY A 51 7.93 -4.12 -2.65
C GLY A 51 6.79 -3.22 -2.18
N LEU A 52 7.08 -2.03 -1.65
CA LEU A 52 6.07 -1.15 -1.07
C LEU A 52 5.05 -0.64 -2.12
N LEU A 53 5.50 -0.36 -3.35
CA LEU A 53 4.62 0.12 -4.43
C LEU A 53 3.58 -0.92 -4.87
N PRO A 54 3.96 -2.16 -5.23
CA PRO A 54 2.98 -3.17 -5.58
C PRO A 54 2.08 -3.53 -4.39
N ILE A 55 2.59 -3.54 -3.16
CA ILE A 55 1.75 -3.74 -1.96
C ILE A 55 0.67 -2.68 -1.90
N LEU A 56 1.03 -1.39 -1.93
CA LEU A 56 0.06 -0.30 -1.87
C LEU A 56 -0.93 -0.34 -3.04
N ARG A 57 -0.44 -0.57 -4.26
CA ARG A 57 -1.30 -0.69 -5.45
C ARG A 57 -2.30 -1.83 -5.28
N ASN A 58 -1.85 -3.00 -4.84
CA ASN A 58 -2.71 -4.17 -4.66
C ASN A 58 -3.71 -3.98 -3.53
N THR A 59 -3.31 -3.36 -2.42
CA THR A 59 -4.23 -3.02 -1.32
C THR A 59 -5.34 -2.07 -1.79
N ILE A 60 -4.99 -1.04 -2.58
CA ILE A 60 -5.99 -0.12 -3.13
C ILE A 60 -6.94 -0.84 -4.09
N VAL A 61 -6.42 -1.72 -4.95
CA VAL A 61 -7.24 -2.49 -5.89
C VAL A 61 -8.16 -3.46 -5.15
N GLY A 62 -7.63 -4.22 -4.19
CA GLY A 62 -8.40 -5.17 -3.38
C GLY A 62 -9.54 -4.50 -2.61
N LEU A 63 -9.24 -3.42 -1.88
CA LEU A 63 -10.27 -2.67 -1.14
C LEU A 63 -11.35 -2.05 -2.07
N ASN A 64 -10.99 -1.66 -3.29
CA ASN A 64 -11.97 -1.14 -4.25
C ASN A 64 -12.79 -2.23 -4.95
N SER A 65 -12.37 -3.50 -4.87
CA SER A 65 -13.10 -4.63 -5.46
C SER A 65 -14.26 -5.12 -4.61
N VAL A 66 -14.33 -4.70 -3.33
CA VAL A 66 -15.42 -5.05 -2.41
C VAL A 66 -16.74 -4.47 -2.93
N ASP A 67 -17.76 -5.33 -2.97
CA ASP A 67 -19.08 -4.96 -3.50
C ASP A 67 -19.75 -3.84 -2.68
N LYS A 68 -20.26 -2.82 -3.40
CA LYS A 68 -20.91 -1.65 -2.80
C LYS A 68 -22.23 -2.02 -2.12
N ALA A 69 -22.99 -3.00 -2.65
CA ALA A 69 -24.25 -3.39 -2.04
C ALA A 69 -24.03 -4.02 -0.65
N THR A 70 -22.96 -4.80 -0.51
CA THR A 70 -22.51 -5.34 0.78
C THR A 70 -22.15 -4.23 1.79
N LEU A 71 -21.44 -3.19 1.34
CA LEU A 71 -21.10 -2.03 2.18
C LEU A 71 -22.32 -1.20 2.59
N ASP A 72 -23.27 -0.98 1.68
CA ASP A 72 -24.49 -0.22 1.95
C ASP A 72 -25.44 -0.98 2.89
N ALA A 73 -25.52 -2.32 2.76
CA ALA A 73 -26.24 -3.17 3.70
C ALA A 73 -25.63 -3.11 5.12
N ALA A 74 -24.30 -3.19 5.23
CA ALA A 74 -23.61 -3.06 6.51
C ALA A 74 -23.83 -1.68 7.16
N ARG A 75 -23.92 -0.60 6.37
CA ARG A 75 -24.31 0.72 6.89
C ARG A 75 -25.77 0.76 7.32
N GLY A 76 -26.67 0.11 6.58
CA GLY A 76 -28.10 0.05 6.90
C GLY A 76 -28.40 -0.56 8.27
N ILE A 77 -27.55 -1.46 8.76
CA ILE A 77 -27.65 -2.06 10.10
C ILE A 77 -26.85 -1.31 11.18
N GLY A 78 -26.33 -0.13 10.87
CA GLY A 78 -25.58 0.71 11.82
C GLY A 78 -24.14 0.26 12.10
N MET A 79 -23.53 -0.54 11.21
CA MET A 79 -22.17 -1.02 11.41
C MET A 79 -21.14 0.13 11.36
N GLY A 80 -20.33 0.24 12.42
CA GLY A 80 -19.24 1.21 12.49
C GLY A 80 -18.10 0.90 11.49
N ARG A 81 -17.43 1.95 11.02
CA ARG A 81 -16.34 1.88 10.01
C ARG A 81 -15.21 0.92 10.35
N LEU A 82 -14.74 0.89 11.59
CA LEU A 82 -13.68 -0.02 12.02
C LEU A 82 -14.13 -1.48 11.93
N ARG A 83 -15.38 -1.78 12.32
CA ARG A 83 -15.95 -3.12 12.14
C ARG A 83 -16.08 -3.47 10.67
N MET A 84 -16.56 -2.55 9.84
CA MET A 84 -16.68 -2.75 8.40
C MET A 84 -15.31 -3.05 7.75
N LEU A 85 -14.26 -2.30 8.11
CA LEU A 85 -12.90 -2.55 7.60
C LEU A 85 -12.41 -3.96 7.98
N TRP A 86 -12.45 -4.33 9.26
CA TRP A 86 -11.88 -5.60 9.72
C TRP A 86 -12.75 -6.84 9.42
N GLN A 87 -14.07 -6.68 9.30
CA GLN A 87 -15.00 -7.81 9.13
C GLN A 87 -15.53 -7.97 7.70
N ILE A 88 -15.43 -6.94 6.86
CA ILE A 88 -15.98 -6.96 5.50
C ILE A 88 -14.90 -6.61 4.48
N GLU A 89 -14.31 -5.42 4.58
CA GLU A 89 -13.36 -4.97 3.55
C GLU A 89 -12.08 -5.82 3.53
N MET A 90 -11.44 -6.06 4.68
CA MET A 90 -10.20 -6.85 4.77
C MET A 90 -10.36 -8.33 4.38
N PRO A 91 -11.44 -9.05 4.76
CA PRO A 91 -11.64 -10.43 4.34
C PRO A 91 -12.12 -10.60 2.89
N LEU A 92 -12.71 -9.57 2.28
CA LEU A 92 -13.24 -9.62 0.91
C LEU A 92 -12.32 -8.97 -0.13
N ALA A 93 -11.31 -8.21 0.31
CA ALA A 93 -10.32 -7.54 -0.54
C ALA A 93 -9.21 -8.49 -1.05
#